data_AF-A0A7Y5VAY6-F1
#
_entry.id   AF-A0A7Y5VAY6-F1
#
_cell.length_a   1.000
_cell.length_b   1.000
_cell.length_c   1.000
_cell.angle_alpha   90.00
_cell.angle_beta   90.00
_cell.angle_gamma   90.00
#
_symmetry.space_group_name_H-M   'P 1'
#
loop_
_entity.id
_entity.type
_entity.pdbx_description
1 polymer ?
#
loop_
_entity_poly.entity_id
_entity_poly.type
_entity_poly.pdbx_seq_one_letter_code
_entity_poly.pdbx_strand_id
1 'polypeptide(L)'
;MNGVVLYDDARARRFEPFALTRPVAELRSGALLVRERWARALGMAAIGFASAPHLADFEEEDAPGAVGSIPRGAVLANARFSPALAAAPREASRWIADGRVAAVRLARDLTVEE
;
A
#
# COMPACT_ATOMS: atom_id res chain seq x y z
N MET A 1 1.96 -11.99 -11.92
CA MET A 1 0.68 -11.57 -11.31
C MET A 1 0.82 -10.10 -10.94
N ASN A 2 -0.10 -9.23 -11.36
CA ASN A 2 -0.02 -7.80 -11.02
C ASN A 2 -0.99 -7.52 -9.87
N GLY A 3 -0.47 -7.00 -8.76
CA GLY A 3 -1.23 -6.66 -7.55
C GLY A 3 -0.94 -5.24 -7.06
N VAL A 4 -1.43 -4.91 -5.88
CA VAL A 4 -1.10 -3.66 -5.18
C VAL A 4 -0.11 -3.91 -4.04
N VAL A 5 0.94 -3.11 -3.96
CA VAL A 5 1.83 -3.01 -2.81
C VAL A 5 1.60 -1.67 -2.13
N LEU A 6 1.44 -1.69 -0.81
CA LEU A 6 1.28 -0.46 -0.03
C LEU A 6 2.58 -0.08 0.65
N TYR A 7 2.91 1.21 0.68
CA TYR A 7 4.12 1.69 1.34
C TYR A 7 3.85 2.76 2.38
N ASP A 8 4.70 2.76 3.41
CA ASP A 8 4.75 3.78 4.44
C ASP A 8 5.84 4.79 4.10
N ASP A 9 5.42 5.98 3.70
CA ASP A 9 6.35 7.11 3.52
C ASP A 9 6.89 7.64 4.86
N ALA A 10 7.82 8.57 4.80
CA ALA A 10 8.45 9.16 5.98
C ALA A 10 7.45 9.79 6.98
N ARG A 11 6.25 10.19 6.53
CA ARG A 11 5.20 10.72 7.41
C ARG A 11 4.38 9.59 8.02
N ALA A 12 4.06 8.55 7.26
CA ALA A 12 3.36 7.36 7.75
C ALA A 12 4.15 6.68 8.89
N ARG A 13 5.47 6.55 8.73
CA ARG A 13 6.37 5.94 9.72
C ARG A 13 6.42 6.68 11.06
N ARG A 14 5.92 7.92 11.14
CA ARG A 14 5.84 8.73 12.37
C ARG A 14 4.47 8.69 13.02
N PHE A 15 3.55 7.87 12.53
CA PHE A 15 2.19 7.81 13.08
C PHE A 15 2.15 6.93 14.33
N GLU A 16 2.84 7.38 15.37
CA GLU A 16 2.89 6.71 16.66
C GLU A 16 1.55 6.85 17.41
N PRO A 17 1.17 5.84 18.21
CA PRO A 17 1.89 4.59 18.47
C PRO A 17 1.67 3.51 17.38
N PHE A 18 0.82 3.76 16.38
CA PHE A 18 0.36 2.74 15.45
C PHE A 18 1.48 2.20 14.53
N ALA A 19 2.31 3.08 14.00
CA ALA A 19 3.42 2.71 13.11
C ALA A 19 4.56 1.97 13.83
N LEU A 20 4.50 1.82 15.16
CA LEU A 20 5.49 1.03 15.92
C LEU A 20 5.19 -0.46 15.87
N THR A 21 3.92 -0.85 15.69
CA THR A 21 3.50 -2.25 15.82
C THR A 21 2.95 -2.85 14.55
N ARG A 22 2.67 -2.05 13.51
CA ARG A 22 2.17 -2.53 12.22
C ARG A 22 2.34 -1.53 11.08
N PRO A 23 2.37 -2.02 9.82
CA PRO A 23 2.31 -1.14 8.65
C PRO A 23 1.02 -0.32 8.64
N VAL A 24 1.05 0.92 8.13
CA VAL A 24 -0.15 1.78 8.09
C VAL A 24 -1.24 1.18 7.18
N ALA A 25 -0.84 0.36 6.22
CA ALA A 25 -1.73 -0.44 5.37
C ALA A 25 -2.67 -1.36 6.15
N GLU A 26 -2.26 -1.82 7.34
CA GLU A 26 -3.01 -2.70 8.24
C GLU A 26 -3.79 -1.93 9.33
N LEU A 27 -3.90 -0.61 9.21
CA LEU A 27 -4.79 0.19 10.04
C LEU A 27 -6.20 0.23 9.46
N ARG A 28 -7.20 0.24 10.34
CA ARG A 28 -8.61 0.25 9.95
C ARG A 28 -9.09 1.68 9.66
N SER A 29 -9.76 1.85 8.52
CA SER A 29 -10.39 3.08 8.06
C SER A 29 -11.88 2.82 7.77
N GLY A 30 -12.71 3.16 8.75
CA GLY A 30 -14.11 2.75 8.79
C GLY A 30 -14.22 1.25 9.09
N ALA A 31 -14.83 0.47 8.20
CA ALA A 31 -14.98 -0.98 8.38
C ALA A 31 -13.81 -1.82 7.85
N LEU A 32 -13.01 -1.26 6.93
CA LEU A 32 -11.97 -1.97 6.18
C LEU A 32 -10.58 -1.45 6.52
N LEU A 33 -9.57 -2.31 6.44
CA LEU A 33 -8.16 -1.94 6.47
C LEU A 33 -7.81 -1.06 5.26
N VAL A 34 -6.80 -0.21 5.39
CA VAL A 34 -6.36 0.62 4.26
C VAL A 34 -6.00 -0.24 3.05
N ARG A 35 -5.32 -1.38 3.23
CA ARG A 35 -5.03 -2.33 2.13
C ARG A 35 -6.28 -2.87 1.45
N GLU A 36 -7.32 -3.18 2.21
CA GLU A 36 -8.56 -3.77 1.69
C GLU A 36 -9.33 -2.74 0.85
N ARG A 37 -9.29 -1.48 1.27
CA ARG A 37 -9.89 -0.37 0.51
C ARG A 37 -9.18 -0.18 -0.83
N TRP A 38 -7.85 -0.23 -0.84
CA TRP A 38 -7.06 -0.19 -2.08
C TRP A 38 -7.33 -1.40 -2.97
N ALA A 39 -7.33 -2.60 -2.40
CA ALA A 39 -7.63 -3.83 -3.11
C ALA A 39 -9.01 -3.78 -3.78
N ARG A 40 -10.02 -3.28 -3.05
CA ARG A 40 -11.37 -3.08 -3.57
C ARG A 40 -11.45 -2.02 -4.65
N ALA A 41 -10.86 -0.84 -4.42
CA ALA A 41 -10.92 0.27 -5.38
C ALA A 41 -10.27 -0.09 -6.71
N LEU A 42 -9.13 -0.81 -6.69
CA LEU A 42 -8.42 -1.24 -7.89
C LEU A 42 -8.95 -2.57 -8.46
N GLY A 43 -9.67 -3.34 -7.65
CA GLY A 43 -10.05 -4.72 -7.93
C GLY A 43 -8.81 -5.60 -8.18
N MET A 44 -7.81 -5.49 -7.31
CA MET A 44 -6.53 -6.19 -7.33
C MET A 44 -6.22 -6.72 -5.93
N ALA A 45 -5.53 -7.85 -5.81
CA ALA A 45 -5.07 -8.33 -4.51
C ALA A 45 -3.93 -7.44 -3.98
N ALA A 46 -3.90 -7.24 -2.66
CA ALA A 46 -2.70 -6.73 -1.99
C ALA A 46 -1.68 -7.85 -1.91
N ILE A 47 -0.48 -7.63 -2.46
CA ILE A 47 0.56 -8.66 -2.61
C ILE A 47 1.79 -8.42 -1.74
N GLY A 48 1.78 -7.34 -0.95
CA GLY A 48 2.89 -7.01 -0.06
C GLY A 48 2.80 -5.60 0.51
N PHE A 49 3.72 -5.29 1.42
CA PHE A 49 3.95 -3.93 1.90
C PHE A 49 5.44 -3.54 1.94
N ALA A 50 5.71 -2.24 1.92
CA ALA A 50 7.03 -1.67 2.16
C ALA A 50 6.95 -0.64 3.31
N SER A 51 7.36 -1.02 4.51
CA SER A 51 7.18 -0.23 5.74
C SER A 51 8.52 0.08 6.43
N ALA A 52 8.49 0.48 7.70
CA ALA A 52 9.68 0.69 8.51
C ALA A 52 10.44 -0.64 8.73
N PRO A 53 11.79 -0.62 8.84
CA PRO A 53 12.60 -1.83 8.95
C PRO A 53 12.22 -2.76 10.12
N HIS A 54 11.80 -2.20 11.26
CA HIS A 54 11.40 -3.00 12.43
C HIS A 54 10.08 -3.77 12.23
N LEU A 55 9.39 -3.56 11.11
CA LEU A 55 8.17 -4.28 10.71
C LEU A 55 8.43 -5.26 9.55
N ALA A 56 9.69 -5.54 9.21
CA ALA A 56 10.03 -6.48 8.13
C ALA A 56 9.43 -7.88 8.35
N ASP A 57 9.39 -8.32 9.61
CA ASP A 57 8.85 -9.62 10.04
C ASP A 57 7.41 -9.52 10.57
N PHE A 58 6.68 -8.45 10.27
CA PHE A 58 5.28 -8.33 10.66
C PHE A 58 4.44 -9.45 10.02
N GLU A 59 3.75 -10.21 10.85
CA GLU A 59 2.91 -11.35 10.45
C GLU A 59 1.60 -11.32 11.24
N GLU A 60 0.48 -11.30 10.52
CA GLU A 60 -0.88 -11.48 11.04
C GLU A 60 -1.68 -12.31 10.04
N GLU A 61 -2.77 -12.93 10.50
CA GLU A 61 -3.67 -13.69 9.63
C GLU A 61 -4.13 -12.84 8.44
N ASP A 62 -3.99 -13.38 7.23
CA ASP A 62 -4.31 -12.75 5.94
C ASP A 62 -3.52 -11.46 5.59
N ALA A 63 -2.57 -11.02 6.42
CA ALA A 63 -1.71 -9.89 6.10
C ALA A 63 -0.65 -10.32 5.07
N PRO A 64 -0.50 -9.61 3.94
CA PRO A 64 0.61 -9.88 3.02
C PRO A 64 1.93 -9.46 3.69
N GLY A 65 3.03 -10.19 3.44
CA GLY A 65 4.32 -9.89 4.05
C GLY A 65 5.04 -8.66 3.47
N ALA A 66 6.15 -8.28 4.10
CA ALA A 66 7.06 -7.27 3.59
C ALA A 66 7.66 -7.69 2.23
N VAL A 67 7.91 -6.73 1.34
CA VAL A 67 8.54 -7.00 0.02
C VAL A 67 9.86 -6.27 -0.14
N GLY A 68 10.88 -6.99 -0.63
CA GLY A 68 12.17 -6.41 -1.05
C GLY A 68 12.20 -5.90 -2.49
N SER A 69 11.24 -6.32 -3.32
CA SER A 69 11.10 -5.84 -4.69
C SER A 69 9.64 -5.85 -5.15
N ILE A 70 9.31 -4.94 -6.07
CA ILE A 70 7.97 -4.76 -6.60
C ILE A 70 8.05 -4.86 -8.13
N PRO A 71 7.33 -5.81 -8.75
CA PRO A 71 7.45 -6.05 -10.18
C PRO A 71 6.78 -4.95 -11.02
N ARG A 72 7.28 -4.76 -12.24
CA ARG A 72 6.66 -3.96 -13.29
C ARG A 72 5.19 -4.33 -13.44
N GLY A 73 4.34 -3.31 -13.57
CA GLY A 73 2.91 -3.46 -13.76
C GLY A 73 2.11 -3.56 -12.46
N ALA A 74 2.75 -3.81 -11.32
CA ALA A 74 2.12 -3.66 -10.01
C ALA A 74 1.77 -2.19 -9.72
N VAL A 75 0.79 -1.98 -8.84
CA VAL A 75 0.44 -0.65 -8.34
C VAL A 75 1.14 -0.44 -7.00
N LEU A 76 1.90 0.64 -6.87
CA LEU A 76 2.48 1.11 -5.62
C LEU A 76 1.58 2.21 -5.05
N ALA A 77 0.98 1.97 -3.88
CA ALA A 77 0.02 2.87 -3.26
C ALA A 77 0.51 3.39 -1.90
N ASN A 78 0.34 4.68 -1.64
CA ASN A 78 0.73 5.28 -0.37
C ASN A 78 -0.30 4.94 0.72
N ALA A 79 0.15 4.32 1.81
CA ALA A 79 -0.73 3.88 2.89
C ALA A 79 -1.40 5.03 3.67
N ARG A 80 -0.92 6.29 3.56
CA ARG A 80 -1.62 7.44 4.15
C ARG A 80 -2.91 7.82 3.43
N PHE A 81 -3.13 7.31 2.22
CA PHE A 81 -4.36 7.58 1.49
C PHE A 81 -5.34 6.41 1.63
N SER A 82 -6.55 6.74 2.07
CA SER A 82 -7.65 5.79 2.19
C SER A 82 -8.66 6.05 1.07
N PRO A 83 -8.68 5.24 -0.01
CA PRO A 83 -9.58 5.49 -1.13
C PRO A 83 -11.05 5.30 -0.73
N ALA A 84 -11.95 5.98 -1.43
CA ALA A 84 -13.37 5.65 -1.40
C ALA A 84 -13.58 4.21 -1.91
N LEU A 85 -14.67 3.56 -1.50
CA LEU A 85 -14.98 2.17 -1.91
C LEU A 85 -15.52 2.06 -3.34
N ALA A 86 -15.41 3.14 -4.13
CA ALA A 86 -15.76 3.19 -5.53
C ALA A 86 -14.63 2.64 -6.39
N ALA A 87 -14.97 2.13 -7.58
CA ALA A 87 -13.98 1.63 -8.52
C ALA A 87 -13.08 2.79 -9.02
N ALA A 88 -11.77 2.60 -8.92
CA ALA A 88 -10.78 3.47 -9.52
C ALA A 88 -10.51 3.04 -10.97
N PRO A 89 -10.15 3.97 -11.88
CA PRO A 89 -9.84 3.62 -13.27
C PRO A 89 -8.68 2.61 -13.34
N ARG A 90 -8.93 1.42 -13.89
CA ARG A 90 -7.96 0.31 -13.89
C ARG A 90 -6.79 0.52 -14.85
N GLU A 91 -7.03 1.18 -15.98
CA GLU A 91 -6.01 1.41 -17.01
C GLU A 91 -5.11 2.61 -16.71
N ALA A 92 -5.37 3.34 -15.62
CA ALA A 92 -4.55 4.45 -15.21
C ALA A 92 -3.12 3.99 -14.84
N SER A 93 -2.16 4.87 -15.11
CA SER A 93 -0.78 4.75 -14.64
C SER A 93 -0.53 5.55 -13.35
N ARG A 94 -1.44 6.45 -12.99
CA ARG A 94 -1.34 7.32 -11.81
C ARG A 94 -2.72 7.65 -11.26
N TRP A 95 -2.86 7.60 -9.94
CA TRP A 95 -4.06 8.04 -9.22
C TRP A 95 -3.71 9.26 -8.37
N ILE A 96 -4.55 10.30 -8.47
CA ILE A 96 -4.35 11.58 -7.81
C ILE A 96 -5.55 11.85 -6.91
N ALA A 97 -5.27 12.31 -5.69
CA ALA A 97 -6.26 12.80 -4.76
C ALA A 97 -5.77 14.11 -4.18
N ASP A 98 -6.62 15.14 -4.23
CA ASP A 98 -6.30 16.48 -3.71
C ASP A 98 -4.95 17.03 -4.25
N GLY A 99 -4.73 16.89 -5.56
CA GLY A 99 -3.48 17.31 -6.21
C GLY A 99 -2.23 16.47 -5.88
N ARG A 100 -2.33 15.45 -5.01
CA ARG A 100 -1.20 14.60 -4.60
C ARG A 100 -1.31 13.20 -5.20
N VAL A 101 -0.16 12.57 -5.47
CA VAL A 101 -0.12 11.19 -5.96
C VAL A 101 -0.49 10.25 -4.82
N ALA A 102 -1.55 9.48 -5.02
CA ALA A 102 -1.99 8.45 -4.10
C ALA A 102 -1.41 7.08 -4.47
N ALA A 103 -1.31 6.78 -5.77
CA ALA A 103 -0.72 5.56 -6.27
C ALA A 103 -0.16 5.73 -7.69
N VAL A 104 0.75 4.83 -8.08
CA VAL A 104 1.29 4.74 -9.44
C VAL A 104 1.36 3.28 -9.88
N ARG A 105 1.20 3.04 -11.18
CA ARG A 105 1.55 1.77 -11.79
C ARG A 105 3.02 1.80 -12.17
N LEU A 106 3.78 0.81 -11.73
CA LEU A 106 5.21 0.76 -12.00
C LEU A 106 5.49 0.43 -13.47
N ALA A 107 6.28 1.27 -14.12
CA ALA A 107 6.72 1.05 -15.51
C ALA A 107 7.91 0.06 -15.61
N ARG A 108 8.60 -0.18 -14.49
CA ARG A 108 9.77 -1.05 -14.31
C ARG A 108 9.74 -1.68 -12.92
N ASP A 109 10.52 -2.72 -12.70
CA ASP A 109 10.73 -3.28 -11.37
C ASP A 109 11.33 -2.21 -10.44
N LEU A 110 10.96 -2.26 -9.16
CA LEU A 110 11.44 -1.36 -8.12
C LEU A 110 11.99 -2.19 -6.96
N THR A 111 13.26 -2.00 -6.61
CA THR A 111 13.82 -2.52 -5.37
C THR A 111 13.38 -1.63 -4.21
N VAL A 112 12.97 -2.24 -3.09
CA VAL A 112 12.69 -1.54 -1.85
C VAL A 112 13.98 -1.52 -1.05
N GLU A 113 14.52 -0.33 -0.84
CA GLU A 113 15.66 -0.11 0.05
C GLU A 113 15.16 -0.12 1.51
N GLU A 114 15.99 -0.65 2.42
CA GLU A 114 15.72 -0.66 3.88
C GLU A 114 15.72 0.75 4.49
#